data_AF-A0KQ43-F1
#
_entry.id   AF-A0KQ43-F1
#
_cell.length_a   1.000
_cell.length_b   1.000
_cell.length_c   1.000
_cell.angle_alpha   90.00
_cell.angle_beta   90.00
_cell.angle_gamma   90.00
#
_symmetry.space_group_name_H-M   'P 1'
#
loop_
_entity.id
_entity.type
_entity.pdbx_description
1 polymer ?
#
loop_
_entity_poly.entity_id
_entity_poly.type
_entity_poly.pdbx_seq_one_letter_code
_entity_poly.pdbx_strand_id
1 'polypeptide(L)'
;MTRKTRAALVSVCSNITLIIMKIFAGILSGSVSIISEAIHSAMDLVAALIALVAVRKSDIPPDQRHPYGHDKIENVSGVIEALLILLAAGWIIFEAVGKLITPTQIEGVGLGVLVMLFSALVNSGVSAYLYRVAKEEESVALAADALHLKADVLTSLGVAVGLLGIWIAARLGYNLYLLDPIVAICVALFILKEAIAMLKQAFQPLLDHSMNEEELAITTQVIEECCPEHGGFHDLRSRQAGRRRHIDFHLTLPKEMSIEHSHAICDRIEQGIMRHLPHAVVLIHVEPSGHG
;
A
#
# COMPACT_ATOMS: atom_id res chain seq x y z
N MET A 1 -22.39 16.13 4.87
CA MET A 1 -21.33 15.24 4.35
C MET A 1 -20.42 16.04 3.44
N THR A 2 -19.11 15.97 3.62
CA THR A 2 -18.14 16.62 2.73
C THR A 2 -18.14 15.92 1.35
N ARG A 3 -17.65 16.61 0.32
CA ARG A 3 -17.54 16.04 -1.03
C ARG A 3 -16.61 14.82 -1.04
N LYS A 4 -15.53 14.85 -0.26
CA LYS A 4 -14.63 13.70 -0.02
C LYS A 4 -15.38 12.48 0.54
N THR A 5 -16.18 12.66 1.59
CA THR A 5 -16.93 11.55 2.20
C THR A 5 -17.95 10.96 1.24
N ARG A 6 -18.61 11.79 0.42
CA ARG A 6 -19.52 11.29 -0.62
C ARG A 6 -18.78 10.48 -1.68
N ALA A 7 -17.62 10.93 -2.14
CA ALA A 7 -16.81 10.21 -3.12
C ALA A 7 -16.34 8.85 -2.58
N ALA A 8 -15.84 8.81 -1.34
CA ALA A 8 -15.46 7.56 -0.68
C ALA A 8 -16.64 6.59 -0.54
N LEU A 9 -17.84 7.09 -0.19
CA LEU A 9 -19.05 6.25 -0.11
C LEU A 9 -19.45 5.68 -1.48
N VAL A 10 -19.33 6.46 -2.56
CA VAL A 10 -19.58 5.96 -3.91
C VAL A 10 -18.63 4.80 -4.23
N SER A 11 -17.34 4.94 -3.93
CA SER A 11 -16.33 3.89 -4.11
C SER A 11 -16.65 2.61 -3.33
N VAL A 12 -16.94 2.74 -2.03
CA VAL A 12 -17.28 1.60 -1.17
C VAL A 12 -18.56 0.89 -1.65
N CYS A 13 -19.61 1.64 -1.97
CA CYS A 13 -20.87 1.07 -2.46
C CYS A 13 -20.69 0.38 -3.82
N SER A 14 -19.90 0.97 -4.74
CA SER A 14 -19.61 0.33 -6.02
C SER A 14 -18.81 -0.96 -5.83
N ASN A 15 -17.76 -0.95 -5.00
CA ASN A 15 -16.93 -2.13 -4.77
C ASN A 15 -17.76 -3.28 -4.17
N ILE A 16 -18.55 -3.02 -3.13
CA ILE A 16 -19.42 -4.06 -2.53
C ILE A 16 -20.37 -4.65 -3.59
N THR A 17 -20.99 -3.78 -4.40
CA THR A 17 -21.92 -4.23 -5.45
C THR A 17 -21.22 -5.09 -6.50
N LEU A 18 -20.05 -4.67 -6.96
CA LEU A 18 -19.26 -5.41 -7.94
C LEU A 18 -18.75 -6.73 -7.39
N ILE A 19 -18.29 -6.78 -6.14
CA ILE A 19 -17.86 -8.01 -5.46
C ILE A 19 -19.01 -9.04 -5.46
N ILE A 20 -20.21 -8.63 -5.01
CA ILE A 20 -21.37 -9.53 -4.97
C ILE A 20 -21.69 -10.06 -6.38
N MET A 21 -21.68 -9.18 -7.39
CA MET A 21 -21.95 -9.56 -8.76
C MET A 21 -20.88 -10.52 -9.33
N LYS A 22 -19.59 -10.26 -9.09
CA LYS A 22 -18.48 -11.13 -9.50
C LYS A 22 -18.57 -12.50 -8.81
N ILE A 23 -18.84 -12.56 -7.51
CA ILE A 23 -19.04 -13.82 -6.77
C ILE A 23 -20.17 -14.64 -7.38
N PHE A 24 -21.33 -14.01 -7.61
CA PHE A 24 -22.48 -14.69 -8.17
C PHE A 24 -22.20 -15.20 -9.59
N ALA A 25 -21.57 -14.39 -10.44
CA ALA A 25 -21.16 -14.78 -11.78
C ALA A 25 -20.11 -15.91 -11.79
N GLY A 26 -19.14 -15.86 -10.88
CA GLY A 26 -18.10 -16.87 -10.74
C GLY A 26 -18.66 -18.22 -10.32
N ILE A 27 -19.57 -18.25 -9.34
CA ILE A 27 -20.23 -19.48 -8.89
C ILE A 27 -21.11 -20.06 -10.00
N LEU A 28 -21.94 -19.23 -10.65
CA LEU A 28 -22.83 -19.69 -11.72
C LEU A 28 -22.08 -20.19 -12.95
N SER A 29 -20.95 -19.56 -13.30
CA SER A 29 -20.18 -19.96 -14.48
C SER A 29 -19.20 -21.10 -14.21
N GLY A 30 -18.83 -21.30 -12.94
CA GLY A 30 -17.72 -22.16 -12.57
C GLY A 30 -16.36 -21.64 -13.05
N SER A 31 -16.24 -20.36 -13.42
CA SER A 31 -14.98 -19.76 -13.87
C SER A 31 -14.06 -19.44 -12.70
N VAL A 32 -12.83 -19.95 -12.73
CA VAL A 32 -11.80 -19.64 -11.71
C VAL A 32 -11.28 -18.23 -11.89
N SER A 33 -11.21 -17.73 -13.13
CA SER A 33 -10.71 -16.37 -13.38
C SER A 33 -11.66 -15.30 -12.82
N ILE A 34 -12.99 -15.50 -12.90
CA ILE A 34 -13.97 -14.60 -12.26
C ILE A 34 -13.91 -14.73 -10.73
N ILE A 35 -13.82 -15.95 -10.19
CA ILE A 35 -13.70 -16.17 -8.74
C ILE A 35 -12.42 -15.53 -8.20
N SER A 36 -11.31 -15.64 -8.93
CA SER A 36 -10.04 -14.99 -8.61
C SER A 36 -10.21 -13.48 -8.47
N GLU A 37 -10.85 -12.84 -9.45
CA GLU A 37 -11.10 -11.40 -9.40
C GLU A 37 -12.06 -11.02 -8.26
N ALA A 38 -13.07 -11.85 -8.00
CA ALA A 38 -14.01 -11.63 -6.91
C ALA A 38 -13.32 -11.68 -5.54
N ILE A 39 -12.44 -12.68 -5.34
CA ILE A 39 -11.64 -12.85 -4.12
C ILE A 39 -10.68 -11.67 -3.97
N HIS A 40 -10.02 -11.24 -5.05
CA HIS A 40 -9.11 -10.09 -5.02
C HIS A 40 -9.83 -8.83 -4.51
N SER A 41 -10.91 -8.42 -5.18
CA SER A 41 -11.69 -7.25 -4.77
C SER A 41 -12.27 -7.39 -3.35
N ALA A 42 -12.62 -8.60 -2.91
CA ALA A 42 -13.08 -8.84 -1.55
C ALA A 42 -11.96 -8.66 -0.50
N MET A 43 -10.76 -9.15 -0.80
CA MET A 43 -9.58 -8.94 0.07
C MET A 43 -9.20 -7.47 0.15
N ASP A 44 -9.32 -6.72 -0.94
CA ASP A 44 -9.06 -5.29 -0.94
C ASP A 44 -10.06 -4.52 -0.06
N LEU A 45 -11.35 -4.90 -0.09
CA LEU A 45 -12.34 -4.34 0.82
C LEU A 45 -12.03 -4.65 2.29
N VAL A 46 -11.64 -5.89 2.58
CA VAL A 46 -11.23 -6.29 3.94
C VAL A 46 -9.97 -5.53 4.37
N ALA A 47 -8.98 -5.39 3.49
CA ALA A 47 -7.76 -4.64 3.75
C ALA A 47 -8.06 -3.17 4.05
N ALA A 48 -8.93 -2.53 3.27
CA ALA A 48 -9.36 -1.16 3.52
C ALA A 48 -10.02 -0.97 4.90
N LEU A 49 -10.80 -1.97 5.36
CA LEU A 49 -11.39 -1.95 6.71
C LEU A 49 -10.34 -2.13 7.81
N ILE A 50 -9.37 -3.03 7.61
CA ILE A 50 -8.25 -3.24 8.53
C ILE A 50 -7.41 -1.96 8.63
N ALA A 51 -7.02 -1.38 7.50
CA ALA A 51 -6.29 -0.11 7.42
C ALA A 51 -7.04 1.03 8.13
N LEU A 52 -8.37 1.14 7.96
CA LEU A 52 -9.16 2.15 8.64
C LEU A 52 -9.07 2.03 10.17
N VAL A 53 -9.12 0.81 10.70
CA VAL A 53 -8.97 0.57 12.13
C VAL A 53 -7.53 0.86 12.58
N ALA A 54 -6.54 0.45 11.79
CA ALA A 54 -5.13 0.65 12.08
C ALA A 54 -4.75 2.14 12.16
N VAL A 55 -5.17 2.96 11.18
CA VAL A 55 -4.95 4.41 11.17
C VAL A 55 -5.57 5.09 12.40
N ARG A 56 -6.79 4.68 12.80
CA ARG A 56 -7.41 5.22 14.03
C ARG A 56 -6.64 4.84 15.29
N LYS A 57 -5.95 3.71 15.28
CA LYS A 57 -5.17 3.22 16.42
C LYS A 57 -3.74 3.79 16.44
N SER A 58 -3.15 4.08 15.29
CA SER A 58 -1.82 4.69 15.19
C SER A 58 -1.81 6.15 15.64
N ASP A 59 -2.92 6.88 15.44
CA ASP A 59 -3.08 8.27 15.90
C ASP A 59 -3.20 8.39 17.44
N ILE A 60 -3.24 7.28 18.19
CA ILE A 60 -3.27 7.30 19.66
C ILE A 60 -1.90 7.80 20.16
N PRO A 61 -1.86 8.86 20.99
CA PRO A 61 -0.61 9.41 21.50
C PRO A 61 0.17 8.38 22.35
N PRO A 62 1.47 8.59 22.56
CA PRO A 62 2.28 7.73 23.42
C PRO A 62 1.69 7.56 24.81
N ASP A 63 1.79 6.34 25.35
CA ASP A 63 1.34 5.98 26.69
C ASP A 63 2.47 5.28 27.48
N GLN A 64 2.20 4.90 28.74
CA GLN A 64 3.21 4.26 29.59
C GLN A 64 3.70 2.91 29.07
N ARG A 65 2.89 2.18 28.29
CA ARG A 65 3.26 0.89 27.69
C ARG A 65 3.90 1.06 26.32
N HIS A 66 3.62 2.17 25.63
CA HIS A 66 4.16 2.52 24.32
C HIS A 66 4.74 3.95 24.34
N PRO A 67 5.92 4.18 24.95
CA PRO A 67 6.51 5.51 25.09
C PRO A 67 6.86 6.19 23.77
N TYR A 68 7.05 5.40 22.70
CA TYR A 68 7.31 5.90 21.35
C TYR A 68 6.05 6.10 20.51
N GLY A 69 4.86 5.78 21.05
CA GLY A 69 3.60 5.88 20.33
C GLY A 69 3.16 4.59 19.66
N HIS A 70 2.09 4.70 18.88
CA HIS A 70 1.40 3.58 18.24
C HIS A 70 1.57 3.59 16.70
N ASP A 71 2.44 4.44 16.16
CA ASP A 71 2.58 4.67 14.72
C ASP A 71 2.86 3.37 13.92
N LYS A 72 3.60 2.40 14.52
CA LYS A 72 3.90 1.10 13.90
C LYS A 72 2.68 0.20 13.67
N ILE A 73 1.51 0.50 14.26
CA ILE A 73 0.28 -0.29 14.04
C ILE A 73 -0.12 -0.26 12.56
N GLU A 74 0.09 0.85 11.85
CA GLU A 74 -0.16 0.93 10.39
C GLU A 74 0.74 -0.05 9.61
N ASN A 75 2.00 -0.18 10.00
CA ASN A 75 2.92 -1.12 9.35
C ASN A 75 2.52 -2.58 9.63
N VAL A 76 2.11 -2.89 10.86
CA VAL A 76 1.61 -4.22 11.23
C VAL A 76 0.34 -4.57 10.42
N SER A 77 -0.57 -3.62 10.25
CA SER A 77 -1.79 -3.85 9.48
C SER A 77 -1.48 -4.14 8.01
N GLY A 78 -0.57 -3.36 7.40
CA GLY A 78 -0.12 -3.60 6.01
C GLY A 78 0.53 -4.98 5.82
N VAL A 79 1.27 -5.49 6.82
CA VAL A 79 1.81 -6.85 6.78
C VAL A 79 0.69 -7.90 6.82
N ILE A 80 -0.30 -7.73 7.71
CA ILE A 80 -1.45 -8.65 7.80
C ILE A 80 -2.23 -8.67 6.48
N GLU A 81 -2.49 -7.49 5.91
CA GLU A 81 -3.18 -7.35 4.63
C GLU A 81 -2.44 -8.06 3.50
N ALA A 82 -1.11 -7.84 3.40
CA ALA A 82 -0.31 -8.50 2.38
C ALA A 82 -0.31 -10.02 2.53
N LEU A 83 -0.25 -10.54 3.77
CA LEU A 83 -0.35 -11.98 4.03
C LEU A 83 -1.72 -12.56 3.62
N LEU A 84 -2.83 -11.86 3.87
CA LEU A 84 -4.15 -12.29 3.44
C LEU A 84 -4.24 -12.40 1.91
N ILE A 85 -3.72 -11.40 1.19
CA ILE A 85 -3.70 -11.39 -0.28
C ILE A 85 -2.78 -12.51 -0.81
N LEU A 86 -1.62 -12.75 -0.20
CA LEU A 86 -0.72 -13.85 -0.56
C LEU A 86 -1.38 -15.22 -0.40
N LEU A 87 -2.09 -15.45 0.70
CA LEU A 87 -2.84 -16.68 0.94
C LEU A 87 -3.96 -16.86 -0.10
N ALA A 88 -4.70 -15.79 -0.40
CA ALA A 88 -5.75 -15.81 -1.41
C ALA A 88 -5.20 -16.11 -2.81
N ALA A 89 -4.09 -15.46 -3.21
CA ALA A 89 -3.42 -15.72 -4.48
C ALA A 89 -2.90 -17.16 -4.58
N GLY A 90 -2.30 -17.68 -3.50
CA GLY A 90 -1.86 -19.07 -3.43
C GLY A 90 -3.01 -20.07 -3.58
N TRP A 91 -4.15 -19.80 -2.94
CA TRP A 91 -5.36 -20.60 -3.10
C TRP A 91 -5.90 -20.58 -4.54
N ILE A 92 -5.93 -19.40 -5.18
CA ILE A 92 -6.38 -19.27 -6.58
C ILE A 92 -5.47 -20.08 -7.52
N ILE A 93 -4.15 -20.01 -7.33
CA ILE A 93 -3.21 -20.81 -8.13
C ILE A 93 -3.47 -22.30 -7.93
N PHE A 94 -3.68 -22.75 -6.69
CA PHE A 94 -4.01 -24.14 -6.38
C PHE A 94 -5.27 -24.61 -7.11
N GLU A 95 -6.35 -23.84 -7.03
CA GLU A 95 -7.63 -24.15 -7.70
C GLU A 95 -7.47 -24.16 -9.23
N ALA A 96 -6.77 -23.17 -9.79
CA ALA A 96 -6.54 -23.07 -11.22
C ALA A 96 -5.68 -24.24 -11.77
N VAL A 97 -4.65 -24.66 -11.02
CA VAL A 97 -3.86 -25.86 -11.36
C VAL A 97 -4.72 -27.12 -11.31
N GLY A 98 -5.61 -27.24 -10.32
CA GLY A 98 -6.60 -28.32 -10.26
C GLY A 98 -7.45 -28.41 -11.53
N LYS A 99 -7.92 -27.26 -12.03
CA LYS A 99 -8.69 -27.19 -13.28
C LYS A 99 -7.87 -27.37 -14.57
N LEU A 100 -6.55 -27.18 -14.52
CA LEU A 100 -5.68 -27.58 -15.63
C LEU A 100 -5.57 -29.10 -15.73
N ILE A 101 -5.51 -29.80 -14.60
CA ILE A 101 -5.38 -31.26 -14.54
C ILE A 101 -6.72 -31.94 -14.85
N THR A 102 -7.83 -31.42 -14.29
CA THR A 102 -9.18 -31.92 -14.53
C THR A 102 -10.05 -30.80 -15.11
N PRO A 103 -10.06 -30.62 -16.43
CA PRO A 103 -10.82 -29.54 -17.07
C PRO A 103 -12.32 -29.75 -16.87
N THR A 104 -12.98 -28.80 -16.22
CA THR A 104 -14.43 -28.73 -16.11
C THR A 104 -14.99 -27.78 -17.15
N GLN A 105 -16.18 -28.07 -17.67
CA GLN A 105 -16.87 -27.14 -18.56
C GLN A 105 -17.23 -25.86 -17.80
N ILE A 106 -17.04 -24.72 -18.48
CA ILE A 106 -17.43 -23.41 -17.97
C ILE A 106 -18.78 -23.10 -18.57
N GLU A 107 -19.80 -23.02 -17.73
CA GLU A 107 -21.15 -22.67 -18.15
C GLU A 107 -21.30 -21.15 -18.13
N GLY A 108 -22.28 -20.62 -18.87
CA GLY A 108 -22.62 -19.19 -18.75
C GLY A 108 -21.50 -18.20 -19.10
N VAL A 109 -20.50 -18.58 -19.92
CA VAL A 109 -19.35 -17.71 -20.29
C VAL A 109 -19.78 -16.31 -20.73
N GLY A 110 -20.90 -16.20 -21.45
CA GLY A 110 -21.45 -14.90 -21.86
C GLY A 110 -21.86 -13.98 -20.71
N LEU A 111 -22.47 -14.53 -19.64
CA LEU A 111 -22.78 -13.77 -18.42
C LEU A 111 -21.48 -13.34 -17.71
N GLY A 112 -20.48 -14.21 -17.68
CA GLY A 112 -19.16 -13.89 -17.13
C GLY A 112 -18.50 -12.71 -17.84
N VAL A 113 -18.46 -12.73 -19.17
CA VAL A 113 -17.93 -11.61 -19.98
C VAL A 113 -18.70 -10.31 -19.69
N LEU A 114 -20.03 -10.35 -19.66
CA LEU A 114 -20.85 -9.17 -19.39
C LEU A 114 -20.57 -8.57 -18.01
N VAL A 115 -20.46 -9.42 -16.98
CA VAL A 115 -20.18 -9.00 -15.60
C VAL A 115 -18.78 -8.38 -15.49
N MET A 116 -17.78 -8.96 -16.15
CA MET A 116 -16.41 -8.43 -16.13
C MET A 116 -16.29 -7.10 -16.89
N LEU A 117 -16.92 -6.98 -18.06
CA LEU A 117 -16.97 -5.73 -18.81
C LEU A 117 -17.74 -4.64 -18.06
N PHE A 118 -18.86 -4.99 -17.44
CA PHE A 118 -19.62 -4.06 -16.61
C PHE A 118 -18.80 -3.61 -15.39
N SER A 119 -18.08 -4.52 -14.73
CA SER A 119 -17.17 -4.18 -13.62
C SER A 119 -16.08 -3.22 -14.06
N ALA A 120 -15.43 -3.49 -15.20
CA ALA A 120 -14.42 -2.59 -15.77
C ALA A 120 -14.99 -1.20 -16.12
N LEU A 121 -16.22 -1.14 -16.65
CA LEU A 121 -16.88 0.12 -16.96
C LEU A 121 -17.20 0.93 -15.69
N VAL A 122 -17.77 0.28 -14.68
CA VAL A 122 -18.09 0.93 -13.40
C VAL A 122 -16.82 1.41 -12.70
N ASN A 123 -15.81 0.56 -12.57
CA ASN A 123 -14.54 0.95 -11.95
C ASN A 123 -13.84 2.08 -12.71
N SER A 124 -13.91 2.10 -14.05
CA SER A 124 -13.40 3.22 -14.85
C SER A 124 -14.12 4.53 -14.53
N GLY A 125 -15.46 4.50 -14.46
CA GLY A 125 -16.28 5.67 -14.15
C GLY A 125 -16.06 6.19 -12.74
N VAL A 126 -16.03 5.29 -11.75
CA VAL A 126 -15.79 5.63 -10.34
C VAL A 126 -14.36 6.13 -10.15
N SER A 127 -13.35 5.46 -10.72
CA SER A 127 -11.95 5.90 -10.71
C SER A 127 -11.80 7.32 -11.26
N ALA A 128 -12.40 7.61 -12.42
CA ALA A 128 -12.34 8.95 -13.02
C ALA A 128 -13.02 10.02 -12.14
N TYR A 129 -14.15 9.68 -11.51
CA TYR A 129 -14.83 10.56 -10.56
C TYR A 129 -13.98 10.83 -9.31
N LEU A 130 -13.43 9.78 -8.69
CA LEU A 130 -12.56 9.89 -7.53
C LEU A 130 -11.31 10.71 -7.84
N TYR A 131 -10.68 10.49 -8.99
CA TYR A 131 -9.48 11.23 -9.39
C TYR A 131 -9.73 12.73 -9.53
N ARG A 132 -10.89 13.12 -10.09
CA ARG A 132 -11.30 14.54 -10.16
C ARG A 132 -11.48 15.14 -8.78
N VAL A 133 -12.23 14.47 -7.90
CA VAL A 133 -12.45 14.95 -6.53
C VAL A 133 -11.15 14.97 -5.72
N ALA A 134 -10.26 14.00 -5.93
CA ALA A 134 -8.96 13.93 -5.27
C ALA A 134 -8.08 15.14 -5.63
N LYS A 135 -8.10 15.57 -6.89
CA LYS A 135 -7.35 16.75 -7.34
C LYS A 135 -7.95 18.05 -6.82
N GLU A 136 -9.28 18.20 -6.88
CA GLU A 136 -9.97 19.41 -6.43
C GLU A 136 -9.87 19.61 -4.91
N GLU A 137 -9.75 18.51 -4.16
CA GLU A 137 -9.75 18.55 -2.70
C GLU A 137 -8.40 18.14 -2.09
N GLU A 138 -7.35 18.05 -2.91
CA GLU A 138 -5.97 17.68 -2.54
C GLU A 138 -5.90 16.43 -1.63
N SER A 139 -6.67 15.40 -1.98
CA SER A 139 -6.88 14.22 -1.15
C SER A 139 -6.07 13.03 -1.65
N VAL A 140 -4.89 12.80 -1.05
CA VAL A 140 -4.00 11.67 -1.35
C VAL A 140 -4.74 10.33 -1.27
N ALA A 141 -5.58 10.14 -0.25
CA ALA A 141 -6.35 8.90 -0.08
C ALA A 141 -7.33 8.62 -1.24
N LEU A 142 -7.99 9.65 -1.77
CA LEU A 142 -8.92 9.48 -2.91
C LEU A 142 -8.17 9.27 -4.22
N ALA A 143 -6.97 9.85 -4.36
CA ALA A 143 -6.11 9.61 -5.50
C ALA A 143 -5.58 8.16 -5.50
N ALA A 144 -5.17 7.66 -4.34
CA ALA A 144 -4.74 6.27 -4.16
C ALA A 144 -5.88 5.29 -4.50
N ASP A 145 -7.08 5.51 -3.96
CA ASP A 145 -8.25 4.68 -4.26
C ASP A 145 -8.63 4.74 -5.75
N ALA A 146 -8.56 5.91 -6.40
CA ALA A 146 -8.78 6.03 -7.84
C ALA A 146 -7.78 5.20 -8.66
N LEU A 147 -6.49 5.21 -8.26
CA LEU A 147 -5.45 4.43 -8.93
C LEU A 147 -5.64 2.93 -8.71
N HIS A 148 -6.06 2.52 -7.52
CA HIS A 148 -6.39 1.14 -7.21
C HIS A 148 -7.54 0.63 -8.07
N LEU A 149 -8.66 1.38 -8.15
CA LEU A 149 -9.77 1.04 -9.05
C LEU A 149 -9.35 0.96 -10.52
N LYS A 150 -8.34 1.74 -10.95
CA LYS A 150 -7.79 1.66 -12.30
C LYS A 150 -6.99 0.36 -12.52
N ALA A 151 -6.29 -0.13 -11.50
CA ALA A 151 -5.64 -1.44 -11.56
C ALA A 151 -6.69 -2.57 -11.69
N ASP A 152 -7.79 -2.49 -10.94
CA ASP A 152 -8.92 -3.43 -11.05
C ASP A 152 -9.56 -3.43 -12.46
N VAL A 153 -9.61 -2.28 -13.13
CA VAL A 153 -10.07 -2.23 -14.52
C VAL A 153 -9.18 -3.09 -15.42
N LEU A 154 -7.86 -3.05 -15.23
CA LEU A 154 -6.91 -3.81 -16.04
C LEU A 154 -7.07 -5.32 -15.82
N THR A 155 -7.16 -5.77 -14.57
CA THR A 155 -7.37 -7.18 -14.23
C THR A 155 -8.74 -7.66 -14.72
N SER A 156 -9.80 -6.88 -14.50
CA SER A 156 -11.14 -7.20 -14.97
C SER A 156 -11.26 -7.27 -16.50
N LEU A 157 -10.59 -6.38 -17.23
CA LEU A 157 -10.50 -6.45 -18.70
C LEU A 157 -9.68 -7.66 -19.16
N GLY A 158 -8.59 -8.00 -18.48
CA GLY A 158 -7.80 -9.19 -18.78
C GLY A 158 -8.63 -10.47 -18.69
N VAL A 159 -9.43 -10.61 -17.63
CA VAL A 159 -10.39 -11.71 -17.47
C VAL A 159 -11.47 -11.66 -18.55
N ALA A 160 -12.06 -10.50 -18.83
CA ALA A 160 -13.09 -10.34 -19.86
C ALA A 160 -12.59 -10.78 -21.24
N VAL A 161 -11.37 -10.39 -21.63
CA VAL A 161 -10.76 -10.78 -22.90
C VAL A 161 -10.50 -12.29 -22.96
N GLY A 162 -10.01 -12.88 -21.86
CA GLY A 162 -9.82 -14.32 -21.74
C GLY A 162 -11.12 -15.10 -21.95
N LEU A 163 -12.18 -14.72 -21.24
CA LEU A 163 -13.50 -15.35 -21.35
C LEU A 163 -14.14 -15.11 -22.73
N LEU A 164 -13.95 -13.93 -23.33
CA LEU A 164 -14.43 -13.64 -24.68
C LEU A 164 -13.76 -14.56 -25.71
N GLY A 165 -12.46 -14.83 -25.54
CA GLY A 165 -11.73 -15.80 -26.35
C GLY A 165 -12.32 -17.21 -26.26
N ILE A 166 -12.66 -17.67 -25.04
CA ILE A 166 -13.35 -18.95 -24.81
C ILE A 166 -14.71 -18.96 -25.50
N TRP A 167 -15.48 -17.89 -25.37
CA TRP A 167 -16.82 -17.78 -25.94
C TRP A 167 -16.81 -17.83 -27.47
N ILE A 168 -15.88 -17.12 -28.12
CA ILE A 168 -15.72 -17.15 -29.59
C ILE A 168 -15.25 -18.53 -30.06
N ALA A 169 -14.27 -19.13 -29.37
CA ALA A 169 -13.76 -20.45 -29.73
C ALA A 169 -14.84 -21.53 -29.65
N ALA A 170 -15.69 -21.50 -28.62
CA ALA A 170 -16.81 -22.42 -28.49
C ALA A 170 -17.81 -22.29 -29.65
N ARG A 171 -18.05 -21.06 -30.16
CA ARG A 171 -18.91 -20.82 -31.34
C ARG A 171 -18.32 -21.37 -32.63
N LEU A 172 -16.99 -21.43 -32.71
CA LEU A 172 -16.25 -21.99 -33.85
C LEU A 172 -16.03 -23.51 -33.73
N GLY A 173 -16.52 -24.15 -32.65
CA GLY A 173 -16.39 -25.59 -32.41
C GLY A 173 -15.08 -26.03 -31.72
N TYR A 174 -14.28 -25.09 -31.21
CA TYR A 174 -13.05 -25.37 -30.46
C TYR A 174 -13.29 -25.32 -28.95
N ASN A 175 -12.75 -26.31 -28.23
CA ASN A 175 -12.86 -26.38 -26.76
C ASN A 175 -11.61 -25.78 -26.10
N LEU A 176 -11.65 -24.49 -25.76
CA LEU A 176 -10.57 -23.76 -25.06
C LEU A 176 -10.81 -23.61 -23.55
N TYR A 177 -11.42 -24.59 -22.89
CA TYR A 177 -11.72 -24.51 -21.45
C TYR A 177 -10.46 -24.30 -20.58
N LEU A 178 -9.29 -24.76 -21.05
CA LEU A 178 -8.00 -24.54 -20.41
C LEU A 178 -7.56 -23.06 -20.36
N LEU A 179 -8.17 -22.18 -21.17
CA LEU A 179 -7.80 -20.77 -21.19
C LEU A 179 -8.20 -20.06 -19.89
N ASP A 180 -9.30 -20.44 -19.25
CA ASP A 180 -9.76 -19.84 -17.99
C ASP A 180 -8.78 -20.04 -16.83
N PRO A 181 -8.32 -21.27 -16.51
CA PRO A 181 -7.31 -21.44 -15.47
C PRO A 181 -5.95 -20.83 -15.85
N ILE A 182 -5.58 -20.76 -17.14
CA ILE A 182 -4.38 -20.01 -17.56
C ILE A 182 -4.52 -18.52 -17.24
N VAL A 183 -5.66 -17.92 -17.60
CA VAL A 183 -5.95 -16.52 -17.29
C VAL A 183 -6.00 -16.29 -15.78
N ALA A 184 -6.62 -17.19 -15.02
CA ALA A 184 -6.66 -17.14 -13.56
C ALA A 184 -5.25 -17.17 -12.95
N ILE A 185 -4.36 -18.05 -13.44
CA ILE A 185 -2.96 -18.10 -12.99
C ILE A 185 -2.23 -16.80 -13.33
N CYS A 186 -2.40 -16.26 -14.55
CA CYS A 186 -1.78 -14.99 -14.93
C CYS A 186 -2.21 -13.84 -14.00
N VAL A 187 -3.51 -13.74 -13.72
CA VAL A 187 -4.06 -12.74 -12.78
C VAL A 187 -3.56 -12.98 -11.36
N ALA A 188 -3.55 -14.23 -10.89
CA ALA A 188 -3.05 -14.55 -9.56
C ALA A 188 -1.56 -14.24 -9.39
N LEU A 189 -0.73 -14.45 -10.42
CA LEU A 189 0.69 -14.06 -10.40
C LEU A 189 0.88 -12.54 -10.37
N PHE A 190 0.01 -11.80 -11.06
CA PHE A 190 -0.01 -10.34 -10.97
C PHE A 190 -0.35 -9.87 -9.55
N ILE A 191 -1.42 -10.42 -8.96
CA ILE A 191 -1.82 -10.14 -7.57
C ILE A 191 -0.70 -10.52 -6.59
N LEU A 192 -0.05 -11.68 -6.78
CA LEU A 192 1.04 -12.15 -5.94
C LEU A 192 2.22 -11.17 -5.96
N LYS A 193 2.57 -10.64 -7.14
CA LYS A 193 3.64 -9.63 -7.27
C LYS A 193 3.31 -8.38 -6.47
N GLU A 194 2.09 -7.85 -6.60
CA GLU A 194 1.65 -6.67 -5.85
C GLU A 194 1.65 -6.93 -4.34
N ALA A 195 1.17 -8.10 -3.91
CA ALA A 195 1.15 -8.49 -2.50
C ALA A 195 2.57 -8.63 -1.90
N ILE A 196 3.54 -9.20 -2.65
CA ILE A 196 4.94 -9.28 -2.21
C ILE A 196 5.56 -7.88 -2.10
N ALA A 197 5.28 -7.00 -3.06
CA ALA A 197 5.77 -5.62 -3.01
C ALA A 197 5.21 -4.88 -1.79
N MET A 198 3.91 -5.01 -1.54
CA MET A 198 3.23 -4.45 -0.37
C MET A 198 3.79 -5.01 0.95
N LEU A 199 4.01 -6.32 1.02
CA LEU A 199 4.61 -6.96 2.19
C LEU A 199 5.98 -6.37 2.51
N LYS A 200 6.86 -6.20 1.50
CA LYS A 200 8.19 -5.62 1.70
C LYS A 200 8.10 -4.19 2.22
N GLN A 201 7.23 -3.37 1.64
CA GLN A 201 7.05 -1.97 2.04
C GLN A 201 6.49 -1.86 3.46
N ALA A 202 5.53 -2.71 3.84
CA ALA A 202 4.94 -2.69 5.17
C ALA A 202 5.88 -3.27 6.25
N PHE A 203 6.70 -4.26 5.88
CA PHE A 203 7.59 -4.96 6.82
C PHE A 203 8.86 -4.17 7.14
N GLN A 204 9.42 -3.41 6.18
CA GLN A 204 10.68 -2.68 6.38
C GLN A 204 10.66 -1.72 7.59
N PRO A 205 9.63 -0.88 7.80
CA PRO A 205 9.58 0.01 8.97
C PRO A 205 9.46 -0.74 10.32
N LEU A 206 9.00 -2.00 10.32
CA LEU A 206 9.00 -2.82 11.54
C LEU A 206 10.42 -3.18 11.99
N LEU A 207 11.36 -3.28 11.04
CA LEU A 207 12.77 -3.56 11.27
C LEU A 207 13.62 -2.29 11.53
N ASP A 208 12.97 -1.15 11.79
CA ASP A 208 13.65 0.15 11.95
C ASP A 208 14.52 0.51 10.73
N HIS A 209 14.00 0.26 9.52
CA HIS A 209 14.67 0.67 8.28
C HIS A 209 14.90 2.18 8.25
N SER A 210 16.07 2.57 7.71
CA SER A 210 16.49 3.96 7.58
C SER A 210 15.55 4.78 6.71
N MET A 211 15.56 6.09 6.93
CA MET A 211 14.98 7.09 6.02
C MET A 211 15.59 6.97 4.62
N ASN A 212 14.88 7.52 3.62
CA ASN A 212 15.37 7.51 2.24
C ASN A 212 16.59 8.43 2.06
N GLU A 213 17.31 8.26 0.94
CA GLU A 213 18.56 8.99 0.67
C GLU A 213 18.37 10.52 0.62
N GLU A 214 17.21 10.99 0.16
CA GLU A 214 16.89 12.41 0.07
C GLU A 214 16.68 13.02 1.47
N GLU A 215 15.91 12.37 2.33
CA GLU A 215 15.69 12.77 3.73
C GLU A 215 16.99 12.74 4.54
N LEU A 216 17.85 11.74 4.30
CA LEU A 216 19.19 11.67 4.88
C LEU A 216 20.09 12.82 4.40
N ALA A 217 20.11 13.12 3.10
CA ALA A 217 20.90 14.21 2.55
C ALA A 217 20.48 15.58 3.12
N ILE A 218 19.17 15.82 3.23
CA ILE A 218 18.61 17.02 3.87
C ILE A 218 19.06 17.11 5.33
N THR A 219 18.98 16.00 6.07
CA THR A 219 19.38 15.94 7.48
C THR A 219 20.86 16.27 7.65
N THR A 220 21.72 15.65 6.85
CA THR A 220 23.17 15.90 6.83
C THR A 220 23.48 17.35 6.51
N GLN A 221 22.84 17.91 5.47
CA GLN A 221 23.05 19.31 5.09
C GLN A 221 22.70 20.27 6.23
N VAL A 222 21.57 20.07 6.91
CA VAL A 222 21.17 20.93 8.04
C VAL A 222 22.18 20.85 9.19
N ILE A 223 22.69 19.65 9.48
CA ILE A 223 23.71 19.46 10.53
C ILE A 223 24.99 20.23 10.15
N GLU A 224 25.46 20.06 8.92
CA GLU A 224 26.67 20.72 8.41
C GLU A 224 26.54 22.26 8.41
N GLU A 225 25.39 22.81 8.05
CA GLU A 225 25.14 24.26 8.05
C GLU A 225 25.09 24.88 9.46
N CYS A 226 24.71 24.09 10.47
CA CYS A 226 24.59 24.56 11.85
C CYS A 226 25.86 24.32 12.67
N CYS A 227 26.71 23.39 12.25
CA CYS A 227 27.95 23.03 12.95
C CYS A 227 28.96 24.20 12.97
N PRO A 228 29.57 24.50 14.13
CA PRO A 228 30.63 25.50 14.22
C PRO A 228 31.93 25.00 13.56
N GLU A 229 32.86 25.93 13.31
CA GLU A 229 34.21 25.60 12.84
C GLU A 229 34.89 24.62 13.82
N HIS A 230 35.37 23.47 13.33
CA HIS A 230 35.91 22.33 14.11
C HIS A 230 34.87 21.46 14.85
N GLY A 231 33.58 21.66 14.60
CA GLY A 231 32.53 20.72 14.95
C GLY A 231 32.36 19.63 13.89
N GLY A 232 31.75 18.51 14.27
CA GLY A 232 31.43 17.41 13.36
C GLY A 232 30.27 16.56 13.89
N PHE A 233 29.89 15.54 13.13
CA PHE A 233 28.91 14.56 13.59
C PHE A 233 29.28 13.15 13.14
N HIS A 234 28.84 12.15 13.88
CA HIS A 234 29.02 10.75 13.54
C HIS A 234 27.84 9.91 14.07
N ASP A 235 27.80 8.64 13.71
CA ASP A 235 26.74 7.69 14.10
C ASP A 235 25.32 8.20 13.83
N LEU A 236 25.13 8.85 12.68
CA LEU A 236 23.80 9.24 12.21
C LEU A 236 22.97 8.01 11.89
N ARG A 237 22.00 7.74 12.76
CA ARG A 237 20.99 6.70 12.59
C ARG A 237 19.64 7.34 12.38
N SER A 238 18.82 6.63 11.62
CA SER A 238 17.44 7.02 11.43
C SER A 238 16.56 5.80 11.34
N ARG A 239 15.30 5.97 11.71
CA ARG A 239 14.25 4.96 11.52
C ARG A 239 12.90 5.62 11.31
N GLN A 240 12.02 4.91 10.62
CA GLN A 240 10.66 5.36 10.38
C GLN A 240 9.64 4.54 11.18
N ALA A 241 8.69 5.22 11.81
CA ALA A 241 7.51 4.60 12.43
C ALA A 241 6.26 5.36 11.98
N GLY A 242 5.46 4.75 11.10
CA GLY A 242 4.35 5.42 10.42
C GLY A 242 4.79 6.73 9.76
N ARG A 243 4.22 7.85 10.21
CA ARG A 243 4.53 9.19 9.70
C ARG A 243 5.69 9.90 10.42
N ARG A 244 6.18 9.35 11.54
CA ARG A 244 7.27 9.94 12.31
C ARG A 244 8.62 9.43 11.82
N ARG A 245 9.59 10.34 11.75
CA ARG A 245 11.00 10.03 11.52
C ARG A 245 11.73 10.18 12.83
N HIS A 246 12.40 9.13 13.29
CA HIS A 246 13.30 9.22 14.43
C HIS A 246 14.72 9.34 13.91
N ILE A 247 15.44 10.35 14.38
CA ILE A 247 16.80 10.66 13.95
C ILE A 247 17.63 10.77 15.21
N ASP A 248 18.74 10.05 15.28
CA ASP A 248 19.67 10.12 16.39
C ASP A 248 21.10 10.13 15.89
N PHE A 249 21.93 10.98 16.48
CA PHE A 249 23.33 11.12 16.09
C PHE A 249 24.16 11.76 17.19
N HIS A 250 25.48 11.65 17.05
CA HIS A 250 26.44 12.27 17.95
C HIS A 250 26.98 13.55 17.31
N LEU A 251 26.97 14.64 18.07
CA LEU A 251 27.46 15.96 17.66
C LEU A 251 28.73 16.28 18.43
N THR A 252 29.86 16.43 17.73
CA THR A 252 31.14 16.77 18.35
C THR A 252 31.33 18.29 18.37
N LEU A 253 31.58 18.83 19.57
CA LEU A 253 31.74 20.27 19.81
C LEU A 253 33.00 20.56 20.64
N PRO A 254 33.61 21.77 20.52
CA PRO A 254 34.79 22.15 21.31
C PRO A 254 34.60 21.96 22.82
N LYS A 255 35.65 21.49 23.50
CA LYS A 255 35.62 21.12 24.94
C LYS A 255 35.30 22.30 25.85
N GLU A 256 35.67 23.49 25.43
CA GLU A 256 35.51 24.74 26.18
C GLU A 256 34.13 25.36 25.97
N MET A 257 33.29 24.79 25.10
CA MET A 257 31.95 25.29 24.84
C MET A 257 31.04 25.12 26.06
N SER A 258 30.31 26.17 26.43
CA SER A 258 29.34 26.09 27.52
C SER A 258 28.15 25.21 27.13
N ILE A 259 27.53 24.59 28.14
CA ILE A 259 26.31 23.78 27.96
C ILE A 259 25.19 24.60 27.30
N GLU A 260 25.07 25.87 27.65
CA GLU A 260 24.08 26.76 27.05
C GLU A 260 24.31 26.94 25.54
N HIS A 261 25.57 27.10 25.12
CA HIS A 261 25.90 27.30 23.72
C HIS A 261 25.77 26.01 22.90
N SER A 262 26.15 24.86 23.47
CA SER A 262 25.96 23.56 22.82
C SER A 262 24.48 23.22 22.69
N HIS A 263 23.67 23.52 23.71
CA HIS A 263 22.21 23.38 23.64
C HIS A 263 21.60 24.26 22.54
N ALA A 264 22.04 25.52 22.43
CA ALA A 264 21.56 26.42 21.37
C ALA A 264 21.89 25.92 19.95
N ILE A 265 23.03 25.24 19.76
CA ILE A 265 23.37 24.58 18.49
C ILE A 265 22.43 23.40 18.24
N CYS A 266 22.19 22.57 19.26
CA CYS A 266 21.23 21.45 19.15
C CYS A 266 19.84 21.96 18.76
N ASP A 267 19.31 22.97 19.46
CA ASP A 267 18.00 23.57 19.16
C ASP A 267 17.90 24.06 17.71
N ARG A 268 18.99 24.66 17.18
CA ARG A 268 19.04 25.12 15.79
C ARG A 268 19.01 23.97 14.80
N ILE A 269 19.75 22.89 15.07
CA ILE A 269 19.75 21.68 14.22
C ILE A 269 18.37 21.02 14.25
N GLU A 270 17.80 20.81 15.45
CA GLU A 270 16.47 20.23 15.61
C GLU A 270 15.42 21.02 14.84
N GLN A 271 15.39 22.34 15.01
CA GLN A 271 14.47 23.22 14.28
C GLN A 271 14.72 23.21 12.77
N GLY A 272 15.97 23.16 12.33
CA GLY A 272 16.34 23.06 10.91
C GLY A 272 15.79 21.79 10.28
N ILE A 273 16.01 20.64 10.95
CA ILE A 273 15.52 19.34 10.50
C ILE A 273 13.99 19.34 10.48
N MET A 274 13.32 19.82 11.54
CA MET A 274 11.87 19.84 11.63
C MET A 274 11.18 20.76 10.60
N ARG A 275 11.88 21.77 10.07
CA ARG A 275 11.36 22.62 8.98
C ARG A 275 11.28 21.87 7.65
N HIS A 276 12.24 20.99 7.38
CA HIS A 276 12.29 20.22 6.14
C HIS A 276 11.58 18.86 6.26
N LEU A 277 11.62 18.25 7.45
CA LEU A 277 11.03 16.96 7.78
C LEU A 277 9.98 17.13 8.89
N PRO A 278 8.72 17.45 8.53
CA PRO A 278 7.63 17.53 9.50
C PRO A 278 7.50 16.20 10.27
N HIS A 279 7.25 16.30 11.57
CA HIS A 279 7.14 15.15 12.49
C HIS A 279 8.44 14.38 12.76
N ALA A 280 9.60 14.96 12.45
CA ALA A 280 10.88 14.43 12.92
C ALA A 280 10.98 14.53 14.45
N VAL A 281 11.53 13.48 15.06
CA VAL A 281 11.91 13.41 16.47
C VAL A 281 13.42 13.20 16.49
N VAL A 282 14.14 14.24 16.87
CA VAL A 282 15.60 14.27 16.84
C VAL A 282 16.15 14.06 18.25
N LEU A 283 17.16 13.23 18.40
CA LEU A 283 17.91 13.05 19.64
C LEU A 283 19.40 13.29 19.35
N ILE A 284 19.95 14.36 19.91
CA ILE A 284 21.35 14.75 19.70
C ILE A 284 22.16 14.40 20.95
N HIS A 285 23.16 13.55 20.81
CA HIS A 285 24.14 13.31 21.87
C HIS A 285 25.36 14.20 21.66
N VAL A 286 25.61 15.13 22.56
CA VAL A 286 26.76 16.05 22.44
C VAL A 286 28.02 15.43 23.05
N GLU A 287 29.09 15.39 22.27
CA GLU A 287 30.39 14.89 22.67
C GLU A 287 31.49 15.95 22.50
N PRO A 288 32.55 15.93 23.32
CA PRO A 288 33.69 16.82 23.14
C PRO A 288 34.53 16.43 21.91
N SER A 289 35.01 17.42 21.15
CA SER A 289 35.92 17.20 20.01
C SER A 289 37.15 16.38 20.42
N GLY A 290 37.46 15.34 19.64
CA GLY A 290 38.56 14.40 19.92
C GLY A 290 38.19 13.20 20.79
N HIS A 291 36.90 12.97 21.07
CA HIS A 291 36.35 11.63 21.29
C HIS A 291 35.78 11.14 19.96
N GLY A 292 36.23 9.97 19.49
CA GLY A 292 35.98 9.41 18.16
C GLY A 292 37.16 8.60 17.66
#